data_AF-A0A364N7C9-F1
#
_entry.id   AF-A0A364N7C9-F1
#
_cell.length_a   1.000
_cell.length_b   1.000
_cell.length_c   1.000
_cell.angle_alpha   90.00
_cell.angle_beta   90.00
_cell.angle_gamma   90.00
#
_symmetry.space_group_name_H-M   'P 1'
#
loop_
_entity.id
_entity.type
_entity.pdbx_description
1 polymer ?
#
loop_
_entity_poly.entity_id
_entity_poly.type
_entity_poly.pdbx_seq_one_letter_code
_entity_poly.pdbx_strand_id
1 'polypeptide(L)'
;MSIDSHIAGVEAIISYIFQDKSLCAEALQMQTSADALLDFGGQLRWIAHNSRLELLGDRINDAVLCKKWYESCDAKGQGSPRRAFNALRNDLVTNEALGTRGFQLGLDRFVLLNLATTTVSMNMMANTFEAIVGAVYLDAGDNALEAVYNVLEHTGFFEHPMLVT
;
A
#
# COMPACT_ATOMS: atom_id res chain seq x y z
N MET A 1 20.88 -10.14 -5.36
CA MET A 1 20.55 -8.74 -5.67
C MET A 1 20.08 -8.15 -4.36
N SER A 2 20.73 -7.09 -3.86
CA SER A 2 20.33 -6.52 -2.58
C SER A 2 19.00 -5.78 -2.75
N ILE A 3 18.09 -5.98 -1.80
CA ILE A 3 16.76 -5.37 -1.78
C ILE A 3 16.82 -3.88 -1.40
N ASP A 4 17.96 -3.37 -0.93
CA ASP A 4 18.12 -1.99 -0.46
C ASP A 4 17.73 -0.96 -1.54
N SER A 5 18.06 -1.26 -2.81
CA SER A 5 17.68 -0.44 -3.96
C SER A 5 16.17 -0.41 -4.22
N HIS A 6 15.47 -1.52 -3.93
CA HIS A 6 14.03 -1.61 -4.09
C HIS A 6 13.31 -0.83 -3.00
N ILE A 7 13.80 -0.95 -1.77
CA ILE A 7 13.29 -0.19 -0.62
C ILE A 7 13.42 1.31 -0.90
N ALA A 8 14.62 1.79 -1.25
CA ALA A 8 14.83 3.21 -1.55
C ALA A 8 13.92 3.73 -2.68
N GLY A 9 13.66 2.90 -3.70
CA GLY A 9 12.75 3.22 -4.79
C GLY A 9 11.29 3.37 -4.35
N VAL A 10 10.82 2.44 -3.51
CA VAL A 10 9.45 2.50 -2.95
C VAL A 10 9.30 3.70 -2.03
N GLU A 11 10.27 3.94 -1.14
CA GLU A 11 10.29 5.10 -0.24
C GLU A 11 10.16 6.43 -0.99
N ALA A 12 10.85 6.54 -2.13
CA ALA A 12 10.75 7.71 -2.99
C ALA A 12 9.36 7.85 -3.65
N ILE A 13 8.73 6.73 -4.06
CA ILE A 13 7.39 6.74 -4.66
C ILE A 13 6.32 7.13 -3.66
N ILE A 14 6.37 6.59 -2.44
CA ILE A 14 5.32 6.79 -1.43
C ILE A 14 5.59 8.00 -0.53
N SER A 15 6.72 8.67 -0.71
CA SER A 15 7.19 9.79 0.12
C SER A 15 7.22 9.47 1.62
N TYR A 16 7.62 8.24 1.97
CA TYR A 16 7.74 7.76 3.36
C TYR A 16 9.06 7.02 3.52
N ILE A 17 9.84 7.36 4.55
CA ILE A 17 11.10 6.69 4.89
C ILE A 17 10.84 5.75 6.07
N PHE A 18 10.97 4.44 5.83
CA PHE A 18 10.83 3.43 6.87
C PHE A 18 11.96 3.53 7.90
N GLN A 19 11.59 3.48 9.17
CA GLN A 19 12.52 3.33 10.29
C GLN A 19 13.03 1.88 10.34
N ASP A 20 12.12 0.92 10.23
CA ASP A 20 12.40 -0.49 10.04
C ASP A 20 12.28 -0.87 8.56
N LYS A 21 13.42 -0.85 7.87
CA LYS A 21 13.52 -1.23 6.46
C LYS A 21 13.04 -2.67 6.18
N SER A 22 12.98 -3.54 7.20
CA SER A 22 12.52 -4.92 7.03
C SER A 22 11.01 -5.02 6.77
N LEU A 23 10.22 -4.05 7.25
CA LEU A 23 8.79 -3.97 6.94
C LEU A 23 8.54 -3.66 5.46
N CYS A 24 9.34 -2.76 4.88
CA CYS A 24 9.31 -2.50 3.45
C CYS A 24 9.76 -3.75 2.66
N ALA A 25 10.80 -4.45 3.13
CA ALA A 25 11.24 -5.69 2.52
C ALA A 25 10.15 -6.77 2.49
N GLU A 26 9.46 -6.98 3.61
CA GLU A 26 8.34 -7.92 3.72
C GLU A 26 7.20 -7.52 2.78
N ALA A 27 6.84 -6.24 2.70
CA ALA A 27 5.77 -5.77 1.82
C ALA A 27 6.00 -6.09 0.33
N LEU A 28 7.28 -6.08 -0.10
CA LEU A 28 7.68 -6.34 -1.49
C LEU A 28 7.90 -7.83 -1.80
N GLN A 29 7.89 -8.70 -0.80
CA GLN A 29 8.11 -10.13 -0.98
C GLN A 29 6.87 -10.79 -1.58
N MET A 30 6.99 -11.23 -2.85
CA MET A 30 5.97 -12.00 -3.58
C MET A 30 6.57 -13.26 -4.23
N GLN A 31 7.81 -13.64 -3.90
CA GLN A 31 8.51 -14.69 -4.64
C GLN A 31 7.91 -16.06 -4.35
N THR A 32 7.53 -16.31 -3.11
CA THR A 32 7.12 -17.61 -2.60
C THR A 32 6.04 -17.42 -1.57
N SER A 33 5.11 -18.36 -1.45
CA SER A 33 4.11 -18.34 -0.36
C SER A 33 4.69 -18.61 1.04
N ALA A 34 6.02 -18.75 1.13
CA ALA A 34 6.81 -18.95 2.34
C ALA A 34 7.95 -17.93 2.38
N ASP A 35 8.66 -17.87 3.49
CA ASP A 35 9.78 -16.94 3.67
C ASP A 35 10.87 -17.16 2.60
N ALA A 36 11.44 -16.06 2.11
CA ALA A 36 12.54 -16.06 1.16
C ALA A 36 13.83 -15.55 1.78
N LEU A 37 14.96 -16.15 1.40
CA LEU A 37 16.28 -15.72 1.81
C LEU A 37 16.75 -14.59 0.88
N LEU A 38 16.81 -13.36 1.40
CA LEU A 38 17.15 -12.16 0.66
C LEU A 38 18.39 -11.47 1.23
N ASP A 39 19.17 -10.85 0.36
CA ASP A 39 20.28 -9.98 0.75
C ASP A 39 19.73 -8.60 1.14
N PHE A 40 19.81 -8.29 2.43
CA PHE A 40 19.30 -7.09 3.06
C PHE A 40 20.40 -6.46 3.92
N GLY A 41 20.86 -5.26 3.55
CA GLY A 41 21.98 -4.61 4.23
C GLY A 41 23.29 -5.41 4.19
N GLY A 42 23.52 -6.18 3.11
CA GLY A 42 24.70 -7.02 2.94
C GLY A 42 24.68 -8.32 3.75
N GLN A 43 23.53 -8.69 4.31
CA GLN A 43 23.33 -9.92 5.07
C GLN A 43 22.15 -10.72 4.53
N LEU A 44 22.30 -12.03 4.44
CA LEU A 44 21.20 -12.92 4.08
C LEU A 44 20.23 -13.04 5.26
N ARG A 45 18.96 -12.68 5.04
CA ARG A 45 17.88 -12.72 6.03
C ARG A 45 16.65 -13.39 5.45
N TRP A 46 15.92 -14.11 6.31
CA TRP A 46 14.61 -14.62 5.97
C TRP A 46 13.60 -13.48 6.05
N ILE A 47 12.91 -13.24 4.93
CA ILE A 47 11.88 -12.22 4.79
C ILE A 47 10.56 -12.95 4.52
N ALA A 48 9.55 -12.67 5.32
CA ALA A 48 8.25 -13.30 5.20
C ALA A 48 7.52 -12.88 3.92
N HIS A 49 6.54 -13.68 3.51
CA HIS A 49 5.61 -13.31 2.44
C HIS A 49 4.67 -12.20 2.92
N ASN A 50 4.31 -11.29 2.01
CA ASN A 50 3.62 -10.04 2.35
C ASN A 50 2.15 -10.18 2.82
N SER A 51 1.56 -11.37 2.77
CA SER A 51 0.12 -11.59 2.97
C SER A 51 -0.42 -11.15 4.34
N ARG A 52 0.43 -11.12 5.38
CA ARG A 52 0.03 -10.60 6.69
C ARG A 52 -0.09 -9.08 6.69
N LEU A 53 0.85 -8.40 6.03
CA LEU A 53 0.82 -6.96 5.82
C LEU A 53 -0.31 -6.56 4.87
N GLU A 54 -0.55 -7.34 3.81
CA GLU A 54 -1.68 -7.17 2.88
C GLU A 54 -3.00 -7.10 3.67
N LEU A 55 -3.29 -8.12 4.47
CA LEU A 55 -4.53 -8.19 5.23
C LEU A 55 -4.67 -7.03 6.23
N LEU A 56 -3.57 -6.62 6.87
CA LEU A 56 -3.57 -5.44 7.74
C LEU A 56 -3.88 -4.17 6.93
N GLY A 57 -3.19 -3.99 5.81
CA GLY A 57 -3.32 -2.85 4.92
C GLY A 57 -4.72 -2.68 4.34
N ASP A 58 -5.39 -3.77 3.93
CA ASP A 58 -6.80 -3.76 3.50
C ASP A 58 -7.70 -3.07 4.54
N ARG A 59 -7.55 -3.47 5.82
CA ARG A 59 -8.35 -2.88 6.92
C ARG A 59 -7.98 -1.45 7.23
N ILE A 60 -6.72 -1.08 7.10
CA ILE A 60 -6.28 0.30 7.31
C ILE A 60 -6.74 1.21 6.16
N ASN A 61 -6.69 0.74 4.91
CA ASN A 61 -7.26 1.45 3.75
C ASN A 61 -8.74 1.77 3.98
N ASP A 62 -9.52 0.78 4.41
CA ASP A 62 -10.94 0.97 4.74
C ASP A 62 -11.13 1.98 5.88
N ALA A 63 -10.32 1.92 6.93
CA ALA A 63 -10.41 2.83 8.06
C ALA A 63 -10.11 4.29 7.67
N VAL A 64 -9.03 4.52 6.92
CA VAL A 64 -8.63 5.86 6.47
C VAL A 64 -9.62 6.42 5.46
N LEU A 65 -10.08 5.60 4.50
CA LEU A 65 -11.12 6.00 3.55
C LEU A 65 -12.44 6.34 4.27
N CYS A 66 -12.83 5.56 5.28
CA CYS A 66 -14.01 5.82 6.09
C CYS A 66 -13.91 7.14 6.85
N LYS A 67 -12.75 7.43 7.44
CA LYS A 67 -12.48 8.72 8.10
C LYS A 67 -12.58 9.89 7.10
N LYS A 68 -11.90 9.80 5.95
CA LYS A 68 -11.93 10.84 4.91
C LYS A 68 -13.34 11.08 4.37
N TRP A 69 -14.12 10.01 4.17
CA TRP A 69 -15.53 10.10 3.78
C TRP A 69 -16.40 10.74 4.88
N TYR A 70 -16.17 10.42 6.15
CA TYR A 70 -16.93 11.01 7.26
C TYR A 70 -16.68 12.52 7.38
N GLU A 71 -15.46 12.95 7.09
CA GLU A 71 -15.05 14.37 7.09
C GLU A 71 -15.50 15.11 5.81
N SER A 72 -15.90 14.42 4.75
CA SER A 72 -16.33 15.06 3.50
C SER A 72 -17.78 15.56 3.57
N CYS A 73 -17.98 16.80 3.12
CA CYS A 73 -19.28 17.43 3.00
C CYS A 73 -19.56 17.80 1.56
N ASP A 74 -20.84 17.85 1.17
CA ASP A 74 -21.24 18.46 -0.10
C ASP A 74 -21.08 20.00 -0.06
N ALA A 75 -21.30 20.65 -1.20
CA ALA A 75 -21.23 22.11 -1.32
C ALA A 75 -22.23 22.88 -0.41
N LYS A 76 -23.17 22.18 0.24
CA LYS A 76 -24.14 22.73 1.18
C LYS A 76 -23.78 22.41 2.64
N GLY A 77 -22.61 21.81 2.89
CA GLY A 77 -22.15 21.41 4.21
C GLY A 77 -22.85 20.18 4.78
N GLN A 78 -23.51 19.37 3.96
CA GLN A 78 -24.16 18.13 4.39
C GLN A 78 -23.21 16.94 4.20
N GLY A 79 -23.08 16.12 5.25
CA GLY A 79 -22.30 14.88 5.18
C GLY A 79 -22.87 13.89 4.16
N SER A 80 -21.99 13.13 3.53
CA SER A 80 -22.37 12.14 2.52
C SER A 80 -23.25 11.01 3.12
N PRO A 81 -24.26 10.50 2.39
CA PRO A 81 -25.06 9.37 2.87
C PRO A 81 -24.22 8.09 2.86
N ARG A 82 -24.49 7.15 3.78
CA ARG A 82 -23.76 5.87 3.88
C ARG A 82 -23.61 5.10 2.57
N ARG A 83 -24.61 5.16 1.66
CA ARG A 83 -24.54 4.51 0.34
C ARG A 83 -23.37 5.02 -0.53
N ALA A 84 -22.94 6.26 -0.34
CA ALA A 84 -21.81 6.83 -1.06
C ALA A 84 -20.49 6.18 -0.64
N PHE A 85 -20.36 5.77 0.63
CA PHE A 85 -19.18 5.06 1.11
C PHE A 85 -19.00 3.71 0.39
N ASN A 86 -20.07 2.93 0.20
CA ASN A 86 -19.98 1.65 -0.50
C ASN A 86 -19.54 1.82 -1.97
N ALA A 87 -20.01 2.88 -2.65
CA ALA A 87 -19.57 3.19 -4.01
C ALA A 87 -18.09 3.60 -4.03
N LEU A 88 -17.69 4.52 -3.16
CA LEU A 88 -16.29 4.92 -2.96
C LEU A 88 -15.37 3.74 -2.73
N ARG A 89 -15.77 2.81 -1.86
CA ARG A 89 -15.01 1.59 -1.57
C ARG A 89 -14.85 0.73 -2.83
N ASN A 90 -15.93 0.52 -3.59
CA ASN A 90 -15.86 -0.25 -4.83
C ASN A 90 -14.96 0.42 -5.90
N ASP A 91 -14.90 1.75 -5.91
CA ASP A 91 -14.12 2.48 -6.90
C ASP A 91 -12.63 2.59 -6.52
N LEU A 92 -12.29 2.56 -5.21
CA LEU A 92 -10.94 2.91 -4.74
C LEU A 92 -10.12 1.75 -4.16
N VAL A 93 -10.75 0.72 -3.59
CA VAL A 93 -10.05 -0.37 -2.88
C VAL A 93 -10.27 -1.76 -3.50
N THR A 94 -10.76 -1.85 -4.73
CA THR A 94 -10.76 -3.14 -5.45
C THR A 94 -9.35 -3.48 -5.93
N ASN A 95 -9.08 -4.76 -6.15
CA ASN A 95 -7.79 -5.20 -6.72
C ASN A 95 -7.48 -4.52 -8.06
N GLU A 96 -8.50 -4.25 -8.87
CA GLU A 96 -8.32 -3.52 -10.14
C GLU A 96 -7.89 -2.08 -9.90
N ALA A 97 -8.55 -1.37 -8.97
CA ALA A 97 -8.22 0.02 -8.62
C ALA A 97 -6.82 0.13 -7.99
N LEU A 98 -6.54 -0.67 -6.96
CA LEU A 98 -5.25 -0.67 -6.26
C LEU A 98 -4.11 -1.14 -7.16
N GLY A 99 -4.34 -2.20 -7.94
CA GLY A 99 -3.36 -2.70 -8.88
C GLY A 99 -3.04 -1.68 -9.97
N THR A 100 -4.05 -1.05 -10.56
CA THR A 100 -3.86 0.02 -11.56
C THR A 100 -3.06 1.18 -10.99
N ARG A 101 -3.38 1.63 -9.78
CA ARG A 101 -2.64 2.68 -9.08
C ARG A 101 -1.18 2.28 -8.87
N GLY A 102 -0.92 1.06 -8.38
CA GLY A 102 0.43 0.57 -8.16
C GLY A 102 1.28 0.53 -9.45
N PHE A 103 0.70 0.13 -10.58
CA PHE A 103 1.37 0.18 -11.88
C PHE A 103 1.63 1.62 -12.36
N GLN A 104 0.67 2.54 -12.19
CA GLN A 104 0.83 3.94 -12.58
C GLN A 104 1.96 4.63 -11.81
N LEU A 105 2.14 4.26 -10.54
CA LEU A 105 3.26 4.72 -9.70
C LEU A 105 4.59 4.04 -10.05
N GLY A 106 4.56 2.95 -10.83
CA GLY A 106 5.73 2.18 -11.20
C GLY A 106 6.28 1.30 -10.09
N LEU A 107 5.45 0.86 -9.13
CA LEU A 107 5.84 -0.02 -8.03
C LEU A 107 6.22 -1.44 -8.50
N ASP A 108 5.77 -1.85 -9.69
CA ASP A 108 6.04 -3.16 -10.28
C ASP A 108 7.52 -3.49 -10.40
N ARG A 109 8.35 -2.47 -10.66
CA ARG A 109 9.81 -2.63 -10.76
C ARG A 109 10.47 -3.02 -9.44
N PHE A 110 9.78 -2.88 -8.32
CA PHE A 110 10.29 -3.12 -6.98
C PHE A 110 9.67 -4.36 -6.31
N VAL A 111 8.70 -5.01 -6.95
CA VAL A 111 8.11 -6.25 -6.45
C VAL A 111 9.08 -7.40 -6.65
N LEU A 112 9.34 -8.17 -5.59
CA LEU A 112 10.23 -9.32 -5.66
C LEU A 112 9.46 -10.55 -6.15
N LEU A 113 9.80 -11.01 -7.34
CA LEU A 113 9.22 -12.19 -7.98
C LEU A 113 10.17 -13.39 -7.92
N ASN A 114 9.62 -14.61 -8.05
CA ASN A 114 10.44 -15.79 -8.27
C ASN A 114 10.91 -15.86 -9.74
N LEU A 115 11.85 -16.77 -10.01
CA LEU A 115 12.45 -16.95 -11.35
C LEU A 115 11.45 -17.40 -12.43
N ALA A 116 10.31 -18.00 -12.05
CA ALA A 116 9.30 -18.45 -12.98
C ALA A 116 8.27 -17.36 -13.34
N THR A 117 8.16 -16.32 -12.51
CA THR A 117 7.25 -15.20 -12.71
C THR A 117 8.00 -14.01 -13.29
N THR A 118 7.69 -13.66 -14.54
CA THR A 118 8.38 -12.57 -15.25
C THR A 118 7.65 -11.24 -15.20
N THR A 119 6.39 -11.23 -14.78
CA THR A 119 5.53 -10.04 -14.75
C THR A 119 4.69 -10.02 -13.48
N VAL A 120 4.52 -8.85 -12.89
CA VAL A 120 3.60 -8.65 -11.76
C VAL A 120 2.17 -8.70 -12.31
N SER A 121 1.29 -9.50 -11.71
CA SER A 121 -0.13 -9.50 -12.08
C SER A 121 -0.90 -8.39 -11.37
N MET A 122 -2.11 -8.09 -11.82
CA MET A 122 -2.99 -7.10 -11.17
C MET A 122 -3.21 -7.41 -9.68
N ASN A 123 -3.48 -8.67 -9.34
CA ASN A 123 -3.65 -9.09 -7.94
C ASN A 123 -2.35 -8.98 -7.15
N MET A 124 -1.21 -9.37 -7.73
CA MET A 124 0.08 -9.20 -7.03
C MET A 124 0.33 -7.73 -6.72
N MET A 125 0.05 -6.84 -7.67
CA MET A 125 0.23 -5.40 -7.48
C MET A 125 -0.70 -4.84 -6.40
N ALA A 126 -1.98 -5.23 -6.42
CA ALA A 126 -2.94 -4.82 -5.39
C ALA A 126 -2.49 -5.28 -4.00
N ASN A 127 -2.13 -6.57 -3.86
CA ASN A 127 -1.66 -7.12 -2.60
C ASN A 127 -0.38 -6.44 -2.10
N THR A 128 0.57 -6.13 -3.00
CA THR A 128 1.76 -5.35 -2.64
C THR A 128 1.40 -3.94 -2.19
N PHE A 129 0.48 -3.26 -2.86
CA PHE A 129 0.05 -1.92 -2.46
C PHE A 129 -0.55 -1.93 -1.04
N GLU A 130 -1.43 -2.89 -0.75
CA GLU A 130 -1.99 -3.07 0.60
C GLU A 130 -0.90 -3.43 1.61
N ALA A 131 0.04 -4.30 1.26
CA ALA A 131 1.14 -4.65 2.13
C ALA A 131 2.06 -3.46 2.45
N ILE A 132 2.30 -2.56 1.50
CA ILE A 132 3.02 -1.30 1.74
C ILE A 132 2.26 -0.44 2.76
N VAL A 133 0.94 -0.31 2.61
CA VAL A 133 0.11 0.42 3.59
C VAL A 133 0.19 -0.21 4.97
N GLY A 134 0.09 -1.55 5.06
CA GLY A 134 0.24 -2.29 6.31
C GLY A 134 1.62 -2.09 6.94
N ALA A 135 2.68 -2.07 6.14
CA ALA A 135 4.04 -1.81 6.59
C ALA A 135 4.19 -0.39 7.16
N VAL A 136 3.68 0.63 6.46
CA VAL A 136 3.69 2.03 6.93
C VAL A 136 2.93 2.17 8.25
N TYR A 137 1.77 1.52 8.37
CA TYR A 137 0.98 1.53 9.60
C TYR A 137 1.78 1.00 10.80
N LEU A 138 2.52 -0.11 10.64
CA LEU A 138 3.33 -0.67 11.71
C LEU A 138 4.57 0.17 12.03
N ASP A 139 5.23 0.70 10.99
CA ASP A 139 6.47 1.46 11.13
C ASP A 139 6.27 2.81 11.84
N ALA A 140 5.13 3.46 11.60
CA ALA A 140 4.83 4.80 12.11
C ALA A 140 4.37 4.84 13.59
N GLY A 141 4.08 3.69 14.20
CA GLY A 141 3.70 3.59 15.62
C GLY A 141 2.50 4.46 15.99
N ASP A 142 2.66 5.38 16.94
CA ASP A 142 1.56 6.24 17.44
C ASP A 142 0.96 7.16 16.35
N ASN A 143 1.71 7.45 15.28
CA ASN A 143 1.26 8.30 14.18
C ASN A 143 0.73 7.50 12.97
N ALA A 144 0.44 6.21 13.15
CA ALA A 144 0.16 5.28 12.05
C ALA A 144 -0.92 5.75 11.07
N LEU A 145 -2.07 6.23 11.55
CA LEU A 145 -3.16 6.65 10.68
C LEU A 145 -2.84 7.93 9.89
N GLU A 146 -2.06 8.84 10.47
CA GLU A 146 -1.63 10.07 9.80
C GLU A 146 -0.57 9.76 8.74
N ALA A 147 0.41 8.92 9.06
CA ALA A 147 1.42 8.47 8.10
C ALA A 147 0.78 7.76 6.90
N VAL A 148 -0.18 6.85 7.14
CA VAL A 148 -0.90 6.19 6.07
C VAL A 148 -1.75 7.18 5.27
N TYR A 149 -2.45 8.10 5.93
CA TYR A 149 -3.20 9.14 5.22
C TYR A 149 -2.30 9.92 4.25
N ASN A 150 -1.12 10.35 4.70
CA ASN A 150 -0.17 11.09 3.87
C ASN A 150 0.33 10.26 2.67
N VAL A 151 0.62 8.97 2.88
CA VAL A 151 1.00 8.04 1.79
C VAL A 151 -0.15 7.87 0.79
N LEU A 152 -1.38 7.67 1.25
CA LEU A 152 -2.55 7.53 0.39
C LEU A 152 -2.83 8.83 -0.38
N GLU A 153 -2.72 9.99 0.26
CA GLU A 153 -2.86 11.28 -0.39
C GLU A 153 -1.79 11.49 -1.47
N HIS A 154 -0.52 11.22 -1.15
CA HIS A 154 0.60 11.36 -2.07
C HIS A 154 0.50 10.43 -3.29
N THR A 155 -0.12 9.26 -3.12
CA THR A 155 -0.31 8.26 -4.18
C THR A 155 -1.61 8.49 -4.99
N GLY A 156 -2.29 9.62 -4.80
CA GLY A 156 -3.52 9.96 -5.52
C GLY A 156 -4.71 9.10 -5.12
N PHE A 157 -4.69 8.47 -3.94
CA PHE A 157 -5.75 7.58 -3.48
C PHE A 157 -7.09 8.29 -3.33
N PHE A 158 -7.06 9.56 -2.90
CA PHE A 158 -8.25 10.37 -2.67
C PHE A 158 -8.68 11.23 -3.87
N GLU A 159 -8.05 11.07 -5.04
CA GLU A 159 -8.44 11.75 -6.27
C GLU A 159 -9.77 11.21 -6.82
N HIS A 160 -10.86 11.52 -6.12
CA HIS A 160 -12.19 11.02 -6.43
C HIS A 160 -13.24 12.12 -6.26
N PRO A 161 -14.20 12.29 -7.20
CA PRO A 161 -15.20 13.37 -7.15
C PRO A 161 -16.03 13.43 -5.86
N MET A 162 -16.22 12.29 -5.18
CA MET A 162 -16.97 12.23 -3.91
C MET A 162 -16.14 12.58 -2.66
N LEU A 163 -14.84 12.83 -2.80
CA LEU A 163 -13.93 13.21 -1.70
C LEU A 163 -13.40 14.65 -1.83
N VAL A 164 -13.85 15.39 -2.84
CA VAL A 164 -13.47 16.79 -3.06
C VAL A 164 -14.24 17.67 -2.08
N THR A 165 -13.50 18.39 -1.24
CA THR A 165 -14.00 19.45 -0.33
C THR A 165 -14.26 20.76 -1.05
#